data_AF-A0A2C6A2K3-F1
#
_entry.id   AF-A0A2C6A2K3-F1
#
_cell.length_a   1.000
_cell.length_b   1.000
_cell.length_c   1.000
_cell.angle_alpha   90.00
_cell.angle_beta   90.00
_cell.angle_gamma   90.00
#
_symmetry.space_group_name_H-M   'P 1'
#
loop_
_entity.id
_entity.type
_entity.pdbx_description
1 polymer ?
#
loop_
_entity_poly.entity_id
_entity_poly.type
_entity_poly.pdbx_seq_one_letter_code
_entity_poly.pdbx_strand_id
1 'polypeptide(L)'
;MLPLQSLLNPASPDERTDGSRQSSPASIAISTADNTPISRERMDSQLALRRTTSRNTAPLLKSRTQGPVKFPPFESVDAEAIREIARFQITPFGQIQQCCEHIPYNSTKRNFFEKTGRESIEAFKYEFRVPGQQVPYKVMWDYNIGLVRMTPFFKCLGYPKTKPSQMLDKNLGLREVSPSITGGSVSAQGYWMPYRCARAVLERVV
;
A
#
# COMPACT_ATOMS: atom_id res chain seq x y z
N MET A 1 -28.69 -28.76 12.08
CA MET A 1 -27.70 -28.63 10.99
C MET A 1 -28.24 -27.60 10.01
N LEU A 2 -27.65 -26.41 9.92
CA LEU A 2 -28.05 -25.41 8.93
C LEU A 2 -27.52 -25.84 7.54
N PRO A 3 -28.29 -25.68 6.45
CA PRO A 3 -27.85 -26.05 5.12
C PRO A 3 -26.71 -25.12 4.66
N LEU A 4 -25.70 -25.70 3.99
CA LEU A 4 -24.47 -25.02 3.51
C LEU A 4 -24.74 -23.71 2.76
N GLN A 5 -25.88 -23.64 2.08
CA GLN A 5 -26.34 -22.50 1.29
C GLN A 5 -26.63 -21.25 2.15
N SER A 6 -26.87 -21.43 3.46
CA SER A 6 -27.09 -20.33 4.42
C SER A 6 -25.78 -19.74 4.98
N LEU A 7 -24.62 -20.36 4.69
CA LEU A 7 -23.29 -19.90 5.11
C LEU A 7 -22.57 -19.06 4.05
N LEU A 8 -23.18 -18.92 2.88
CA LEU A 8 -22.67 -18.10 1.79
C LEU A 8 -23.62 -16.90 1.63
N ASN A 9 -23.07 -15.68 1.69
CA ASN A 9 -23.83 -14.45 1.44
C ASN A 9 -24.63 -14.61 0.14
N PRO A 10 -25.98 -14.51 0.18
CA PRO A 10 -26.77 -14.56 -1.04
C PRO A 10 -26.44 -13.34 -1.89
N ALA A 11 -25.94 -13.55 -3.11
CA ALA A 11 -25.85 -12.50 -4.11
C ALA A 11 -27.27 -12.18 -4.57
N SER A 12 -27.65 -10.90 -4.52
CA SER A 12 -28.93 -10.41 -5.03
C SER A 12 -29.10 -10.83 -6.49
N PRO A 13 -30.20 -11.50 -6.86
CA PRO A 13 -30.54 -11.71 -8.27
C PRO A 13 -31.19 -10.43 -8.79
N ASP A 14 -30.64 -9.89 -9.87
CA ASP A 14 -31.08 -8.78 -10.74
C ASP A 14 -29.87 -7.84 -10.90
N GLU A 15 -29.28 -7.63 -12.07
CA GLU A 15 -29.91 -7.38 -13.36
C GLU A 15 -29.14 -8.08 -14.50
N ARG A 16 -29.91 -8.72 -15.39
CA ARG A 16 -29.46 -9.07 -16.73
C ARG A 16 -29.27 -7.78 -17.51
N THR A 17 -28.07 -7.50 -18.01
CA THR A 17 -27.88 -6.42 -18.99
C THR A 17 -27.63 -7.06 -20.35
N ASP A 18 -28.67 -6.98 -21.18
CA ASP A 18 -28.65 -7.28 -22.59
C ASP A 18 -27.57 -6.50 -23.32
N GLY A 19 -26.93 -7.19 -24.27
CA GLY A 19 -25.99 -6.58 -25.20
C GLY A 19 -26.70 -5.57 -26.12
N SER A 20 -26.18 -4.36 -26.17
CA SER A 20 -26.47 -3.44 -27.27
C SER A 20 -25.19 -2.77 -27.76
N ARG A 21 -24.94 -2.99 -29.05
CA ARG A 21 -23.88 -2.40 -29.88
C ARG A 21 -24.26 -0.96 -30.24
N GLN A 22 -23.37 0.01 -30.02
CA GLN A 22 -23.33 1.28 -30.76
C GLN A 22 -21.86 1.69 -30.92
N SER A 23 -21.25 1.58 -32.11
CA SER A 23 -21.29 2.50 -33.27
C SER A 23 -20.56 3.82 -33.02
N SER A 24 -19.33 3.91 -33.54
CA SER A 24 -18.55 5.15 -33.69
C SER A 24 -19.18 6.13 -34.68
N PRO A 25 -18.74 7.40 -34.64
CA PRO A 25 -18.40 8.08 -35.89
C PRO A 25 -16.99 8.69 -35.84
N ALA A 26 -16.32 8.60 -36.98
CA ALA A 26 -15.07 9.26 -37.31
C ALA A 26 -15.33 10.46 -38.24
N SER A 27 -14.28 11.27 -38.42
CA SER A 27 -14.03 12.26 -39.50
C SER A 27 -14.55 13.68 -39.19
N ILE A 28 -13.91 14.81 -39.49
CA ILE A 28 -12.98 15.22 -40.56
C ILE A 28 -12.10 16.40 -40.05
N ALA A 29 -10.86 16.50 -40.54
CA ALA A 29 -9.95 17.64 -40.43
C ALA A 29 -10.19 18.69 -41.53
N ILE A 30 -9.84 19.97 -41.32
CA ILE A 30 -9.36 20.88 -42.39
C ILE A 30 -8.51 22.00 -41.78
N SER A 31 -7.38 22.23 -42.45
CA SER A 31 -6.33 23.24 -42.28
C SER A 31 -6.75 24.67 -42.63
N THR A 32 -6.01 25.67 -42.17
CA THR A 32 -5.32 26.68 -43.02
C THR A 32 -4.40 27.57 -42.19
N ALA A 33 -3.20 27.81 -42.72
CA ALA A 33 -2.21 28.77 -42.27
C ALA A 33 -2.61 30.20 -42.67
N ASP A 34 -2.10 31.23 -41.99
CA ASP A 34 -1.23 32.22 -42.66
C ASP A 34 -0.50 33.20 -41.71
N ASN A 35 0.49 33.84 -42.32
CA ASN A 35 1.66 34.58 -41.86
C ASN A 35 1.48 35.96 -41.16
N THR A 36 2.28 36.18 -40.09
CA THR A 36 3.22 37.29 -39.72
C THR A 36 2.92 38.79 -40.07
N PRO A 37 3.72 39.81 -39.62
CA PRO A 37 4.41 40.11 -38.33
C PRO A 37 4.25 41.61 -37.87
N ILE A 38 5.08 42.07 -36.90
CA ILE A 38 5.46 43.48 -36.55
C ILE A 38 4.59 44.10 -35.43
N SER A 39 5.08 44.65 -34.30
CA SER A 39 6.20 45.58 -34.08
C SER A 39 6.57 45.79 -32.59
N ARG A 40 7.86 46.06 -32.36
CA ARG A 40 8.45 47.10 -31.47
C ARG A 40 8.48 46.95 -29.93
N GLU A 41 9.68 46.56 -29.51
CA GLU A 41 10.51 46.98 -28.37
C GLU A 41 10.14 48.24 -27.56
N ARG A 42 10.34 48.13 -26.24
CA ARG A 42 11.09 49.08 -25.37
C ARG A 42 11.35 48.38 -24.02
N MET A 43 12.59 47.98 -23.69
CA MET A 43 13.56 48.70 -22.83
C MET A 43 12.92 49.22 -21.52
N ASP A 44 13.44 48.99 -20.31
CA ASP A 44 14.84 48.81 -19.91
C ASP A 44 14.90 48.41 -18.41
N SER A 45 16.12 48.11 -17.93
CA SER A 45 16.55 48.17 -16.51
C SER A 45 16.12 47.01 -15.57
N GLN A 46 16.96 46.40 -14.73
CA GLN A 46 18.29 46.76 -14.24
C GLN A 46 18.84 45.60 -13.37
N LEU A 47 20.17 45.44 -13.42
CA LEU A 47 21.08 45.05 -12.33
C LEU A 47 21.18 43.58 -11.89
N ALA A 48 22.42 43.11 -12.06
CA ALA A 48 22.99 41.85 -11.63
C ALA A 48 22.98 41.67 -10.11
N LEU A 49 22.77 40.43 -9.66
CA LEU A 49 23.57 39.89 -8.55
C LEU A 49 23.69 38.36 -8.65
N ARG A 50 24.93 37.91 -8.86
CA ARG A 50 25.34 36.52 -8.70
C ARG A 50 24.99 36.04 -7.28
N ARG A 51 24.25 34.94 -7.16
CA ARG A 51 24.34 34.06 -6.00
C ARG A 51 24.46 32.62 -6.46
N THR A 52 25.70 32.15 -6.47
CA THR A 52 26.01 30.74 -6.28
C THR A 52 25.43 30.28 -4.95
N THR A 53 24.47 29.37 -4.98
CA THR A 53 24.29 28.41 -3.90
C THR A 53 24.19 27.04 -4.52
N SER A 54 25.31 26.33 -4.44
CA SER A 54 25.35 24.87 -4.41
C SER A 54 24.19 24.38 -3.55
N ARG A 55 23.23 23.73 -4.19
CA ARG A 55 22.28 22.86 -3.51
C ARG A 55 22.33 21.56 -4.28
N ASN A 56 23.28 20.70 -3.87
CA ASN A 56 23.15 19.27 -4.08
C ASN A 56 21.89 18.79 -3.34
N THR A 57 20.71 19.08 -3.89
CA THR A 57 19.55 18.25 -3.65
C THR A 57 19.77 17.03 -4.52
N ALA A 58 20.46 16.03 -3.97
CA ALA A 58 20.33 14.68 -4.49
C ALA A 58 18.81 14.43 -4.65
N PRO A 59 18.32 14.07 -5.84
CA PRO A 59 16.91 13.74 -5.99
C PRO A 59 16.63 12.62 -4.99
N LEU A 60 15.70 12.87 -4.06
CA LEU A 60 15.15 11.83 -3.21
C LEU A 60 14.75 10.70 -4.16
N LEU A 61 15.50 9.60 -4.15
CA LEU A 61 15.24 8.44 -5.00
C LEU A 61 13.84 7.98 -4.64
N LYS A 62 12.83 8.39 -5.43
CA LYS A 62 11.48 7.89 -5.31
C LYS A 62 11.59 6.38 -5.41
N SER A 63 11.27 5.69 -4.33
CA SER A 63 11.32 4.23 -4.33
C SER A 63 10.34 3.76 -5.40
N ARG A 64 10.88 3.09 -6.43
CA ARG A 64 10.09 2.59 -7.55
C ARG A 64 9.61 1.19 -7.17
N THR A 65 8.31 0.96 -7.32
CA THR A 65 7.73 -0.37 -7.10
C THR A 65 8.33 -1.38 -8.07
N GLN A 66 8.61 -2.59 -7.57
CA GLN A 66 9.09 -3.72 -8.34
C GLN A 66 7.92 -4.67 -8.63
N GLY A 67 7.74 -5.01 -9.91
CA GLY A 67 6.62 -5.86 -10.34
C GLY A 67 5.24 -5.21 -10.22
N PRO A 68 4.16 -5.98 -10.41
CA PRO A 68 2.79 -5.48 -10.45
C PRO A 68 2.27 -5.10 -9.05
N VAL A 69 1.70 -3.91 -8.91
CA VAL A 69 1.01 -3.48 -7.69
C VAL A 69 -0.42 -4.03 -7.69
N LYS A 70 -0.65 -5.14 -7.01
CA LYS A 70 -1.99 -5.76 -6.86
C LYS A 70 -2.72 -5.31 -5.59
N PHE A 71 -1.98 -4.84 -4.60
CA PHE A 71 -2.50 -4.34 -3.32
C PHE A 71 -2.00 -2.91 -3.07
N PRO A 72 -2.56 -1.91 -3.78
CA PRO A 72 -2.17 -0.51 -3.59
C PRO A 72 -2.62 0.02 -2.21
N PRO A 73 -1.99 1.08 -1.69
CA PRO A 73 -2.51 1.80 -0.53
C PRO A 73 -3.87 2.42 -0.84
N PHE A 74 -4.74 2.47 0.15
CA PHE A 74 -6.04 3.15 0.06
C PHE A 74 -5.98 4.45 0.85
N GLU A 75 -5.84 5.58 0.13
CA GLU A 75 -5.62 6.90 0.73
C GLU A 75 -6.76 7.90 0.41
N SER A 76 -7.79 7.48 -0.34
CA SER A 76 -9.01 8.25 -0.57
C SER A 76 -10.03 7.89 0.50
N VAL A 77 -10.07 8.67 1.58
CA VAL A 77 -10.89 8.39 2.76
C VAL A 77 -11.77 9.58 3.13
N ASP A 78 -12.82 9.31 3.89
CA ASP A 78 -13.77 10.35 4.33
C ASP A 78 -13.23 11.22 5.47
N ALA A 79 -14.00 12.24 5.85
CA ALA A 79 -13.61 13.18 6.90
C ALA A 79 -13.47 12.52 8.28
N GLU A 80 -14.12 11.38 8.53
CA GLU A 80 -14.00 10.64 9.79
C GLU A 80 -12.66 9.91 9.86
N ALA A 81 -12.31 9.19 8.81
CA ALA A 81 -11.01 8.54 8.68
C ALA A 81 -9.85 9.55 8.74
N ILE A 82 -10.00 10.75 8.16
CA ILE A 82 -8.98 11.81 8.27
C ILE A 82 -8.73 12.23 9.73
N ARG A 83 -9.78 12.29 10.58
CA ARG A 83 -9.61 12.59 12.02
C ARG A 83 -8.81 11.51 12.72
N GLU A 84 -9.09 10.24 12.44
CA GLU A 84 -8.35 9.12 13.03
C GLU A 84 -6.91 9.05 12.51
N ILE A 85 -6.68 9.32 11.22
CA ILE A 85 -5.34 9.47 10.63
C ILE A 85 -4.52 10.53 11.39
N ALA A 86 -5.13 11.68 11.68
CA ALA A 86 -4.48 12.75 12.45
C ALA A 86 -4.24 12.33 13.91
N ARG A 87 -5.24 11.71 14.56
CA ARG A 87 -5.15 11.20 15.93
C ARG A 87 -4.02 10.19 16.11
N PHE A 88 -3.87 9.29 15.15
CA PHE A 88 -2.82 8.26 15.16
C PHE A 88 -1.53 8.67 14.44
N GLN A 89 -1.42 9.93 13.99
CA GLN A 89 -0.23 10.49 13.35
C GLN A 89 0.30 9.61 12.19
N ILE A 90 -0.59 9.13 11.32
CA ILE A 90 -0.22 8.20 10.25
C ILE A 90 0.69 8.90 9.24
N THR A 91 1.90 8.36 9.06
CA THR A 91 2.93 8.94 8.19
C THR A 91 3.50 7.86 7.26
N PRO A 92 3.68 8.11 5.95
CA PRO A 92 3.36 9.34 5.21
C PRO A 92 2.03 9.20 4.44
N PHE A 93 0.90 9.44 5.13
CA PHE A 93 -0.41 9.41 4.47
C PHE A 93 -0.50 10.40 3.29
N GLY A 94 -1.13 9.97 2.20
CA GLY A 94 -1.14 10.64 0.89
C GLY A 94 0.08 10.34 0.01
N GLN A 95 1.10 9.66 0.54
CA GLN A 95 2.35 9.34 -0.15
C GLN A 95 2.83 7.92 0.16
N ILE A 96 1.98 7.04 0.70
CA ILE A 96 2.41 5.69 1.11
C ILE A 96 2.93 4.90 -0.10
N GLN A 97 2.36 5.13 -1.29
CA GLN A 97 2.82 4.49 -2.52
C GLN A 97 4.28 4.85 -2.89
N GLN A 98 4.81 5.99 -2.40
CA GLN A 98 6.20 6.39 -2.59
C GLN A 98 7.14 5.80 -1.54
N CYS A 99 6.59 5.09 -0.55
CA CYS A 99 7.29 4.41 0.53
C CYS A 99 7.27 2.91 0.34
N CYS A 100 7.81 2.44 -0.79
CA CYS A 100 8.06 1.02 -1.01
C CYS A 100 9.47 0.60 -0.57
N GLU A 101 9.61 -0.65 -0.19
CA GLU A 101 10.85 -1.26 0.26
C GLU A 101 10.96 -2.68 -0.32
N HIS A 102 12.14 -2.98 -0.88
CA HIS A 102 12.51 -4.33 -1.26
C HIS A 102 13.18 -5.01 -0.07
N ILE A 103 12.67 -6.17 0.34
CA ILE A 103 13.14 -6.90 1.51
C ILE A 103 13.61 -8.29 1.06
N PRO A 104 14.92 -8.51 0.93
CA PRO A 104 15.49 -9.81 0.67
C PRO A 104 15.15 -10.81 1.78
N TYR A 105 14.81 -12.04 1.41
CA TYR A 105 14.57 -13.14 2.33
C TYR A 105 15.84 -13.99 2.49
N ASN A 106 16.59 -13.72 3.57
CA ASN A 106 17.92 -14.30 3.79
C ASN A 106 17.90 -15.34 4.92
N SER A 107 16.76 -16.02 5.11
CA SER A 107 16.58 -16.90 6.26
C SER A 107 17.15 -18.28 6.00
N THR A 108 17.73 -18.90 7.04
CA THR A 108 18.07 -20.33 7.02
C THR A 108 16.83 -21.21 6.96
N LYS A 109 15.69 -20.70 7.48
CA LYS A 109 14.39 -21.34 7.34
C LYS A 109 13.85 -20.98 5.96
N ARG A 110 13.31 -21.93 5.20
CA ARG A 110 12.75 -21.67 3.86
C ARG A 110 11.24 -21.42 3.86
N ASN A 111 10.65 -21.14 5.02
CA ASN A 111 9.19 -21.09 5.19
C ASN A 111 8.48 -20.08 4.27
N PHE A 112 9.09 -18.90 4.04
CA PHE A 112 8.53 -17.93 3.11
C PHE A 112 8.62 -18.40 1.66
N PHE A 113 9.80 -18.89 1.25
CA PHE A 113 10.02 -19.42 -0.09
C PHE A 113 9.11 -20.62 -0.40
N GLU A 114 9.01 -21.59 0.51
CA GLU A 114 8.17 -22.79 0.34
C GLU A 114 6.69 -22.45 0.16
N LYS A 115 6.20 -21.40 0.84
CA LYS A 115 4.80 -21.00 0.77
C LYS A 115 4.46 -20.06 -0.39
N THR A 116 5.43 -19.29 -0.86
CA THR A 116 5.19 -18.20 -1.82
C THR A 116 5.91 -18.37 -3.15
N GLY A 117 6.95 -19.21 -3.20
CA GLY A 117 7.87 -19.34 -4.33
C GLY A 117 8.81 -18.13 -4.51
N ARG A 118 8.93 -17.25 -3.50
CA ARG A 118 9.65 -15.97 -3.61
C ARG A 118 10.81 -15.87 -2.64
N GLU A 119 11.82 -15.10 -3.05
CA GLU A 119 13.03 -14.81 -2.26
C GLU A 119 13.09 -13.36 -1.77
N SER A 120 12.07 -12.56 -2.06
CA SER A 120 11.94 -11.19 -1.56
C SER A 120 10.48 -10.82 -1.30
N ILE A 121 10.32 -9.77 -0.51
CA ILE A 121 9.05 -9.08 -0.32
C ILE A 121 9.17 -7.68 -0.89
N GLU A 122 8.17 -7.32 -1.68
CA GLU A 122 8.00 -5.98 -2.20
C GLU A 122 6.94 -5.27 -1.36
N ALA A 123 7.36 -4.51 -0.35
CA ALA A 123 6.45 -3.98 0.67
C ALA A 123 6.16 -2.49 0.50
N PHE A 124 4.91 -2.07 0.74
CA PHE A 124 4.61 -0.71 1.16
C PHE A 124 4.70 -0.62 2.67
N LYS A 125 4.93 0.59 3.20
CA LYS A 125 4.96 0.84 4.64
C LYS A 125 4.38 2.19 5.01
N TYR A 126 3.75 2.24 6.18
CA TYR A 126 3.46 3.47 6.91
C TYR A 126 3.71 3.24 8.40
N GLU A 127 3.77 4.32 9.16
CA GLU A 127 3.89 4.30 10.61
C GLU A 127 2.70 5.01 11.24
N PHE A 128 2.26 4.52 12.41
CA PHE A 128 1.24 5.18 13.23
C PHE A 128 1.67 5.18 14.70
N ARG A 129 1.10 6.06 15.51
CA ARG A 129 1.34 6.17 16.95
C ARG A 129 0.01 6.11 17.69
N VAL A 130 -0.07 5.26 18.71
CA VAL A 130 -1.24 5.22 19.60
C VAL A 130 -1.13 6.38 20.59
N PRO A 131 -2.16 7.22 20.77
CA PRO A 131 -2.15 8.28 21.78
C PRO A 131 -1.76 7.74 23.16
N GLY A 132 -0.80 8.39 23.81
CA GLY A 132 -0.23 7.95 25.09
C GLY A 132 0.93 6.95 24.97
N GLN A 133 1.23 6.44 23.78
CA GLN A 133 2.41 5.60 23.53
C GLN A 133 3.44 6.36 22.69
N GLN A 134 4.72 6.26 23.07
CA GLN A 134 5.80 6.99 22.39
C GLN A 134 6.38 6.27 21.17
N VAL A 135 6.20 4.95 21.09
CA VAL A 135 6.83 4.13 20.07
C VAL A 135 5.92 4.05 18.83
N PRO A 136 6.39 4.45 17.63
CA PRO A 136 5.63 4.26 16.41
C PRO A 136 5.57 2.78 16.01
N TYR A 137 4.43 2.39 15.45
CA TYR A 137 4.17 1.07 14.91
C TYR A 137 4.24 1.12 13.39
N LYS A 138 5.22 0.41 12.83
CA LYS A 138 5.39 0.29 11.38
C LYS A 138 4.48 -0.79 10.82
N VAL A 139 3.53 -0.44 9.96
CA VAL A 139 2.71 -1.37 9.19
C VAL A 139 3.38 -1.62 7.85
N MET A 140 3.37 -2.88 7.40
CA MET A 140 3.97 -3.30 6.13
C MET A 140 3.08 -4.35 5.47
N TRP A 141 2.97 -4.30 4.15
CA TRP A 141 2.34 -5.35 3.36
C TRP A 141 2.99 -5.51 1.99
N ASP A 142 3.07 -6.75 1.51
CA ASP A 142 3.56 -7.08 0.18
C ASP A 142 2.52 -6.64 -0.85
N TYR A 143 2.87 -5.70 -1.72
CA TYR A 143 1.93 -5.16 -2.69
C TYR A 143 1.74 -6.02 -3.95
N ASN A 144 2.58 -7.04 -4.17
CA ASN A 144 2.39 -7.96 -5.29
C ASN A 144 1.46 -9.12 -4.94
N ILE A 145 1.49 -9.63 -3.70
CA ILE A 145 0.74 -10.83 -3.28
C ILE A 145 -0.18 -10.63 -2.07
N GLY A 146 -0.15 -9.46 -1.43
CA GLY A 146 -1.12 -9.09 -0.40
C GLY A 146 -0.89 -9.78 0.94
N LEU A 147 0.37 -10.00 1.30
CA LEU A 147 0.72 -10.49 2.63
C LEU A 147 0.93 -9.30 3.57
N VAL A 148 0.26 -9.30 4.73
CA VAL A 148 0.29 -8.24 5.72
C VAL A 148 1.10 -8.67 6.94
N ARG A 149 2.05 -7.86 7.38
CA ARG A 149 2.82 -8.14 8.60
C ARG A 149 1.93 -7.93 9.83
N MET A 150 1.66 -9.00 10.58
CA MET A 150 0.67 -8.96 11.67
C MET A 150 1.20 -8.36 12.98
N THR A 151 2.50 -8.45 13.24
CA THR A 151 3.16 -8.00 14.48
C THR A 151 2.73 -6.60 15.00
N PRO A 152 2.71 -5.52 14.20
CA PRO A 152 2.41 -4.18 14.73
C PRO A 152 1.00 -4.08 15.32
N PHE A 153 0.02 -4.79 14.75
CA PHE A 153 -1.38 -4.74 15.21
C PHE A 153 -1.59 -5.43 16.56
N PHE A 154 -0.83 -6.49 16.85
CA PHE A 154 -0.89 -7.13 18.17
C PHE A 154 -0.12 -6.32 19.21
N LYS A 155 1.05 -5.76 18.83
CA LYS A 155 1.89 -4.99 19.76
C LYS A 155 1.23 -3.70 20.22
N CYS A 156 0.51 -2.98 19.35
CA CYS A 156 -0.13 -1.72 19.72
C CYS A 156 -1.24 -1.90 20.78
N LEU A 157 -1.82 -3.10 20.85
CA LEU A 157 -2.81 -3.52 21.84
C LEU A 157 -2.19 -4.13 23.12
N GLY A 158 -0.86 -4.08 23.26
CA GLY A 158 -0.16 -4.62 24.43
C GLY A 158 0.00 -6.14 24.44
N TYR A 159 -0.33 -6.85 23.35
CA TYR A 159 -0.14 -8.30 23.30
C TYR A 159 1.34 -8.70 23.18
N PRO A 160 1.73 -9.82 23.80
CA PRO A 160 3.10 -10.32 23.72
C PRO A 160 3.43 -10.84 22.32
N LYS A 161 4.74 -10.95 22.01
CA LYS A 161 5.25 -11.41 20.71
C LYS A 161 4.73 -12.78 20.25
N THR A 162 4.30 -13.62 21.20
CA THR A 162 3.79 -14.97 20.94
C THR A 162 2.32 -15.00 20.52
N LYS A 163 1.57 -13.91 20.74
CA LYS A 163 0.12 -13.86 20.47
C LYS A 163 -0.26 -14.13 19.01
N PRO A 164 0.47 -13.61 17.99
CA PRO A 164 0.17 -13.96 16.60
C PRO A 164 0.28 -15.47 16.34
N SER A 165 1.29 -16.14 16.90
CA SER A 165 1.45 -17.59 16.77
C SER A 165 0.27 -18.34 17.38
N GLN A 166 -0.12 -17.98 18.61
CA GLN A 166 -1.25 -18.60 19.30
C GLN A 166 -2.58 -18.39 18.57
N MET A 167 -2.75 -17.22 17.94
CA MET A 167 -3.93 -16.93 17.12
C MET A 167 -3.95 -17.82 15.87
N LEU A 168 -2.80 -18.03 15.22
CA LEU A 168 -2.70 -18.95 14.07
C LEU A 168 -3.03 -20.40 14.48
N ASP A 169 -2.58 -20.85 15.64
CA ASP A 169 -2.83 -22.23 16.13
C ASP A 169 -4.33 -22.50 16.39
N LYS A 170 -5.11 -21.45 16.64
CA LYS A 170 -6.57 -21.55 16.83
C LYS A 170 -7.37 -21.53 15.52
N ASN A 171 -6.74 -21.20 14.40
CA ASN A 171 -7.40 -21.07 13.09
C ASN A 171 -6.83 -22.12 12.12
N LEU A 172 -7.54 -23.24 12.00
CA LEU A 172 -7.15 -24.34 11.10
C LEU A 172 -6.96 -23.82 9.66
N GLY A 173 -5.86 -24.17 9.01
CA GLY A 173 -5.55 -23.74 7.64
C GLY A 173 -4.87 -22.37 7.55
N LEU A 174 -4.97 -21.52 8.58
CA LEU A 174 -4.41 -20.17 8.53
C LEU A 174 -2.90 -20.16 8.72
N ARG A 175 -2.36 -21.09 9.51
CA ARG A 175 -0.91 -21.23 9.73
C ARG A 175 -0.21 -21.63 8.44
N GLU A 176 -0.83 -22.45 7.61
CA GLU A 176 -0.30 -22.98 6.37
C GLU A 176 -0.10 -21.85 5.35
N VAL A 177 -1.06 -20.92 5.27
CA VAL A 177 -1.01 -19.78 4.34
C VAL A 177 -0.29 -18.53 4.89
N SER A 178 0.11 -18.54 6.17
CA SER A 178 0.78 -17.41 6.80
C SER A 178 2.29 -17.68 6.98
N PRO A 179 3.17 -17.22 6.07
CA PRO A 179 4.61 -17.40 6.24
C PRO A 179 5.15 -16.67 7.47
N SER A 180 6.15 -17.29 8.10
CA SER A 180 6.92 -16.69 9.18
C SER A 180 8.28 -16.26 8.68
N ILE A 181 8.61 -14.98 8.87
CA ILE A 181 9.90 -14.41 8.51
C ILE A 181 10.74 -14.28 9.77
N THR A 182 11.88 -14.96 9.74
CA THR A 182 12.87 -14.98 10.83
C THR A 182 14.25 -14.70 10.26
N GLY A 183 15.08 -13.90 10.94
CA GLY A 183 16.37 -13.47 10.39
C GLY A 183 16.22 -12.38 9.33
N GLY A 184 17.34 -11.89 8.78
CA GLY A 184 17.34 -10.77 7.83
C GLY A 184 16.87 -9.44 8.44
N SER A 185 16.13 -8.63 7.67
CA SER A 185 15.62 -7.33 8.11
C SER A 185 14.72 -7.47 9.34
N VAL A 186 15.18 -6.94 10.49
CA VAL A 186 14.46 -7.00 11.77
C VAL A 186 13.06 -6.40 11.65
N SER A 187 12.90 -5.35 10.86
CA SER A 187 11.60 -4.69 10.65
C SER A 187 10.59 -5.56 9.90
N ALA A 188 11.05 -6.56 9.14
CA ALA A 188 10.19 -7.48 8.38
C ALA A 188 9.83 -8.75 9.16
N GLN A 189 10.43 -8.99 10.32
CA GLN A 189 10.26 -10.24 11.05
C GLN A 189 8.85 -10.40 11.64
N GLY A 190 8.42 -11.66 11.72
CA GLY A 190 7.12 -12.07 12.26
C GLY A 190 6.26 -12.80 11.23
N TYR A 191 4.99 -12.99 11.58
CA TYR A 191 4.03 -13.63 10.70
C TYR A 191 3.45 -12.64 9.69
N TRP A 192 3.41 -13.08 8.44
CA TRP A 192 2.80 -12.39 7.32
C TRP A 192 1.56 -13.17 6.90
N MET A 193 0.43 -12.49 6.79
CA MET A 193 -0.88 -13.12 6.62
C MET A 193 -1.57 -12.57 5.37
N PRO A 194 -2.28 -13.40 4.58
CA PRO A 194 -3.05 -12.90 3.44
C PRO A 194 -4.03 -11.79 3.86
N TYR A 195 -4.12 -10.72 3.07
CA TYR A 195 -4.86 -9.50 3.38
C TYR A 195 -6.30 -9.77 3.84
N ARG A 196 -7.02 -10.67 3.16
CA ARG A 196 -8.40 -11.03 3.51
C ARG A 196 -8.49 -11.64 4.92
N CYS A 197 -7.54 -12.50 5.28
CA CYS A 197 -7.46 -13.10 6.60
C CYS A 197 -7.05 -12.06 7.64
N ALA A 198 -6.06 -11.22 7.33
CA ALA A 198 -5.60 -10.16 8.22
C ALA A 198 -6.76 -9.22 8.58
N ARG A 199 -7.50 -8.75 7.58
CA ARG A 199 -8.68 -7.90 7.80
C ARG A 199 -9.71 -8.57 8.70
N ALA A 200 -10.08 -9.83 8.41
CA ALA A 200 -11.07 -10.57 9.19
C ALA A 200 -10.62 -10.87 10.64
N VAL A 201 -9.31 -10.98 10.88
CA VAL A 201 -8.75 -11.09 12.25
C VAL A 201 -8.81 -9.75 12.96
N LEU A 202 -8.41 -8.66 12.29
CA LEU A 202 -8.34 -7.33 12.90
C LEU A 202 -9.73 -6.75 13.21
N GLU A 203 -10.73 -7.04 12.38
CA GLU A 203 -12.14 -6.70 12.65
C GLU A 203 -12.71 -7.37 13.90
N ARG A 204 -12.11 -8.48 14.36
CA ARG A 204 -12.54 -9.22 15.56
C ARG A 204 -11.73 -8.91 16.82
N VAL A 205 -10.63 -8.18 16.66
CA VAL A 205 -9.69 -7.85 17.74
C VAL A 205 -9.95 -6.44 18.29
N VAL A 206 -10.74 -5.62 17.58
CA VAL A 206 -11.23 -4.30 18.00
C VAL A 206 -12.66 -4.40 18.52
#